data_AF-A0A2N1W3H1-F1
#
_entry.id   AF-A0A2N1W3H1-F1
#
_cell.length_a   1.000
_cell.length_b   1.000
_cell.length_c   1.000
_cell.angle_alpha   90.00
_cell.angle_beta   90.00
_cell.angle_gamma   90.00
#
_symmetry.space_group_name_H-M   'P 1'
#
loop_
_entity.id
_entity.type
_entity.pdbx_description
1 polymer ?
#
loop_
_entity_poly.entity_id
_entity_poly.type
_entity_poly.pdbx_seq_one_letter_code
_entity_poly.pdbx_strand_id
1 'polypeptide(L)'
;MDAKEEQILQEDIKEISSIISFQKRLFYPITIPSDSEENQIRNNILYSLHELNLKSFETIQYLISTYKVSDIFALSRQIFETTINMGLLAKPIIPDDLEKFCEYDFFQINKGNTHIKEMKLDKYIKIEESRVSEISEKVKQIKQKRNYKNNPQSWTNTDLLSRTKLIDENYLNYIPEQNKHFYELLYCQLYRASSQVLHATPAGFLKMYEFNPELKKNSVTHYKLKLVDGIMMKAAEYTIISFLSSIRFFGIYLNKTEAEEYFKEKILEHYNL
;
A
#
# COMPACT_ATOMS: atom_id res chain seq x y z
N MET A 1 6.51 21.37 -18.76
CA MET A 1 5.24 20.66 -18.92
C MET A 1 4.58 21.23 -20.15
N ASP A 2 4.19 20.40 -21.10
CA ASP A 2 3.36 20.85 -22.21
C ASP A 2 1.87 20.90 -21.80
N ALA A 3 1.02 21.53 -22.61
CA ALA A 3 -0.39 21.73 -22.27
C ALA A 3 -1.18 20.40 -22.13
N LYS A 4 -0.70 19.31 -22.72
CA LYS A 4 -1.34 18.00 -22.67
C LYS A 4 -1.01 17.29 -21.35
N GLU A 5 0.24 17.35 -20.93
CA GLU A 5 0.70 16.86 -19.62
C GLU A 5 -0.04 17.58 -18.48
N GLU A 6 -0.25 18.89 -18.60
CA GLU A 6 -1.00 19.68 -17.61
C GLU A 6 -2.47 19.26 -17.53
N GLN A 7 -3.10 18.96 -18.66
CA GLN A 7 -4.48 18.52 -18.70
C GLN A 7 -4.66 17.16 -18.01
N ILE A 8 -3.81 16.17 -18.29
CA ILE A 8 -3.87 14.84 -17.67
C ILE A 8 -3.71 14.94 -16.16
N LEU A 9 -2.76 15.76 -15.70
CA LEU A 9 -2.53 16.00 -14.29
C LEU A 9 -3.78 16.55 -13.57
N GLN A 10 -4.50 17.48 -14.22
CA GLN A 10 -5.74 18.05 -13.66
C GLN A 10 -6.87 17.02 -13.62
N GLU A 11 -6.95 16.13 -14.59
CA GLU A 11 -7.91 15.02 -14.61
C GLU A 11 -7.62 14.03 -13.47
N ASP A 12 -6.37 13.62 -13.28
CA ASP A 12 -5.94 12.74 -12.18
C ASP A 12 -6.25 13.36 -10.80
N ILE A 13 -5.94 14.65 -10.62
CA ILE A 13 -6.22 15.38 -9.36
C ILE A 13 -7.72 15.40 -9.07
N LYS A 14 -8.54 15.64 -10.10
CA LYS A 14 -10.00 15.68 -9.97
C LYS A 14 -10.56 14.30 -9.61
N GLU A 15 -10.02 13.25 -10.20
CA GLU A 15 -10.41 11.87 -9.88
C GLU A 15 -10.07 11.52 -8.43
N ILE A 16 -8.82 11.77 -8.01
CA ILE A 16 -8.38 11.55 -6.63
C ILE A 16 -9.32 12.27 -5.64
N SER A 17 -9.64 13.53 -5.91
CA SER A 17 -10.60 14.31 -5.10
C SER A 17 -12.00 13.69 -5.06
N SER A 18 -12.48 13.13 -6.17
CA SER A 18 -13.78 12.44 -6.23
C SER A 18 -13.80 11.20 -5.34
N ILE A 19 -12.75 10.38 -5.41
CA ILE A 19 -12.62 9.15 -4.62
C ILE A 19 -12.50 9.45 -3.13
N ILE A 20 -11.70 10.46 -2.77
CA ILE A 20 -11.59 10.93 -1.38
C ILE A 20 -12.96 11.40 -0.87
N SER A 21 -13.72 12.12 -1.69
CA SER A 21 -15.06 12.60 -1.30
C SER A 21 -16.05 11.44 -1.12
N PHE A 22 -16.01 10.45 -2.02
CA PHE A 22 -16.82 9.23 -1.92
C PHE A 22 -16.55 8.49 -0.61
N GLN A 23 -15.29 8.18 -0.30
CA GLN A 23 -14.95 7.40 0.88
C GLN A 23 -15.26 8.15 2.18
N LYS A 24 -15.07 9.48 2.21
CA LYS A 24 -15.46 10.32 3.36
C LYS A 24 -16.96 10.22 3.63
N ARG A 25 -17.78 10.32 2.59
CA ARG A 25 -19.24 10.20 2.70
C ARG A 25 -19.67 8.80 3.13
N LEU A 26 -18.99 7.76 2.64
CA LEU A 26 -19.38 6.38 2.90
C LEU A 26 -19.05 5.94 4.33
N PHE A 27 -17.87 6.31 4.83
CA PHE A 27 -17.38 5.79 6.10
C PHE A 27 -17.52 6.76 7.27
N TYR A 28 -17.59 8.08 7.07
CA TYR A 28 -17.49 9.03 8.18
C TYR A 28 -18.82 9.71 8.52
N PRO A 29 -19.14 9.90 9.82
CA PRO A 29 -18.39 9.40 10.98
C PRO A 29 -18.49 7.88 11.08
N ILE A 30 -17.36 7.26 11.44
CA ILE A 30 -17.25 5.81 11.45
C ILE A 30 -18.07 5.22 12.57
N THR A 31 -19.01 4.36 12.18
CA THR A 31 -19.85 3.58 13.10
C THR A 31 -19.50 2.12 12.90
N ILE A 32 -18.88 1.49 13.90
CA ILE A 32 -18.39 0.12 13.79
C ILE A 32 -19.13 -0.79 14.78
N PRO A 33 -19.60 -1.97 14.36
CA PRO A 33 -20.12 -2.99 15.28
C PRO A 33 -19.06 -3.41 16.30
N SER A 34 -19.35 -3.35 17.59
CA SER A 34 -18.40 -3.64 18.69
C SER A 34 -18.77 -4.89 19.48
N ASP A 35 -19.51 -5.78 18.84
CA ASP A 35 -20.30 -6.86 19.43
C ASP A 35 -19.44 -7.95 20.11
N SER A 36 -18.14 -8.01 19.78
CA SER A 36 -17.15 -8.89 20.40
C SER A 36 -15.77 -8.22 20.50
N GLU A 37 -14.92 -8.70 21.42
CA GLU A 37 -13.52 -8.25 21.53
C GLU A 37 -12.75 -8.48 20.23
N GLU A 38 -12.97 -9.62 19.57
CA GLU A 38 -12.35 -9.93 18.28
C GLU A 38 -12.76 -8.91 17.21
N ASN A 39 -14.05 -8.57 17.13
CA ASN A 39 -14.54 -7.55 16.21
C ASN A 39 -13.91 -6.21 16.54
N GLN A 40 -13.81 -5.81 17.80
CA GLN A 40 -13.17 -4.55 18.19
C GLN A 40 -11.70 -4.49 17.76
N ILE A 41 -10.92 -5.56 17.94
CA ILE A 41 -9.53 -5.61 17.51
C ILE A 41 -9.44 -5.52 15.98
N ARG A 42 -10.23 -6.32 15.26
CA ARG A 42 -10.26 -6.33 13.79
C ARG A 42 -10.69 -4.98 13.22
N ASN A 43 -11.69 -4.35 13.83
CA ASN A 43 -12.14 -3.00 13.52
C ASN A 43 -10.98 -2.01 13.62
N ASN A 44 -10.29 -2.00 14.76
CA ASN A 44 -9.19 -1.07 14.99
C ASN A 44 -8.06 -1.26 13.96
N ILE A 45 -7.74 -2.51 13.62
CA ILE A 45 -6.72 -2.81 12.60
C ILE A 45 -7.16 -2.35 11.22
N LEU A 46 -8.33 -2.79 10.74
CA LEU A 46 -8.82 -2.44 9.41
C LEU A 46 -9.02 -0.94 9.25
N TYR A 47 -9.57 -0.28 10.27
CA TYR A 47 -9.68 1.17 10.32
C TYR A 47 -8.30 1.85 10.24
N SER A 48 -7.34 1.44 11.08
CA SER A 48 -5.99 2.03 11.08
C SER A 48 -5.28 1.86 9.73
N LEU A 49 -5.43 0.70 9.09
CA LEU A 49 -4.88 0.45 7.75
C LEU A 49 -5.58 1.29 6.68
N HIS A 50 -6.90 1.43 6.75
CA HIS A 50 -7.68 2.26 5.84
C HIS A 50 -7.32 3.75 5.97
N GLU A 51 -7.24 4.27 7.20
CA GLU A 51 -6.78 5.63 7.50
C GLU A 51 -5.39 5.90 6.97
N LEU A 52 -4.46 4.96 7.20
CA LEU A 52 -3.11 5.05 6.68
C LEU A 52 -3.12 5.17 5.15
N ASN A 53 -3.94 4.35 4.48
CA ASN A 53 -4.10 4.41 3.03
C ASN A 53 -4.71 5.72 2.56
N LEU A 54 -5.73 6.24 3.26
CA LEU A 54 -6.34 7.54 2.95
C LEU A 54 -5.31 8.66 3.08
N LYS A 55 -4.55 8.71 4.17
CA LYS A 55 -3.54 9.74 4.39
C LYS A 55 -2.41 9.68 3.37
N SER A 56 -1.95 8.47 3.03
CA SER A 56 -0.98 8.27 1.95
C SER A 56 -1.55 8.71 0.59
N PHE A 57 -2.83 8.43 0.31
CA PHE A 57 -3.49 8.81 -0.93
C PHE A 57 -3.69 10.34 -1.04
N GLU A 58 -4.11 11.00 0.05
CA GLU A 58 -4.14 12.47 0.17
C GLU A 58 -2.74 13.08 -0.06
N THR A 59 -1.69 12.42 0.45
CA THR A 59 -0.30 12.87 0.25
C THR A 59 0.15 12.72 -1.20
N ILE A 60 -0.24 11.64 -1.89
CA ILE A 60 0.07 11.44 -3.31
C ILE A 60 -0.50 12.58 -4.16
N GLN A 61 -1.72 13.05 -3.86
CA GLN A 61 -2.30 14.21 -4.55
C GLN A 61 -1.37 15.43 -4.52
N TYR A 62 -0.79 15.70 -3.35
CA TYR A 62 0.20 16.77 -3.18
C TYR A 62 1.52 16.48 -3.90
N LEU A 63 2.03 15.25 -3.85
CA LEU A 63 3.31 14.87 -4.47
C LEU A 63 3.25 14.87 -6.00
N ILE A 64 2.09 14.56 -6.57
CA ILE A 64 1.82 14.66 -8.01
C ILE A 64 2.04 16.11 -8.47
N SER A 65 1.49 17.09 -7.74
CA SER A 65 1.69 18.52 -8.05
C SER A 65 3.14 19.00 -7.95
N THR A 66 4.01 18.24 -7.27
CA THR A 66 5.42 18.59 -7.02
C THR A 66 6.42 17.64 -7.70
N TYR A 67 5.94 16.73 -8.55
CA TYR A 67 6.74 15.79 -9.36
C TYR A 67 7.72 14.92 -8.55
N LYS A 68 7.32 14.52 -7.33
CA LYS A 68 8.14 13.69 -6.44
C LYS A 68 7.91 12.19 -6.70
N VAL A 69 8.41 11.71 -7.84
CA VAL A 69 8.14 10.35 -8.36
C VAL A 69 8.58 9.23 -7.42
N SER A 70 9.76 9.34 -6.79
CA SER A 70 10.24 8.34 -5.83
C SER A 70 9.28 8.17 -4.65
N ASP A 71 8.75 9.28 -4.16
CA ASP A 71 7.90 9.33 -2.98
C ASP A 71 6.50 8.80 -3.31
N ILE A 72 6.01 9.13 -4.51
CA ILE A 72 4.79 8.52 -5.06
C ILE A 72 4.96 7.01 -5.11
N PHE A 73 6.05 6.48 -5.67
CA PHE A 73 6.28 5.02 -5.71
C PHE A 73 6.35 4.38 -4.32
N ALA A 74 6.94 5.07 -3.34
CA ALA A 74 7.02 4.58 -1.97
C ALA A 74 5.63 4.43 -1.36
N LEU A 75 4.80 5.48 -1.48
CA LEU A 75 3.44 5.49 -0.96
C LEU A 75 2.52 4.54 -1.75
N SER A 76 2.70 4.43 -3.07
CA SER A 76 1.96 3.50 -3.93
C SER A 76 2.17 2.05 -3.47
N ARG A 77 3.44 1.69 -3.22
CA ARG A 77 3.79 0.37 -2.73
C ARG A 77 3.25 0.12 -1.33
N GLN A 78 3.32 1.11 -0.44
CA GLN A 78 2.74 1.03 0.89
C GLN A 78 1.22 0.78 0.81
N ILE A 79 0.48 1.58 0.05
CA ILE A 79 -0.97 1.45 -0.15
C ILE A 79 -1.30 0.05 -0.70
N PHE A 80 -0.52 -0.46 -1.65
CA PHE A 80 -0.72 -1.81 -2.16
C PHE A 80 -0.53 -2.88 -1.08
N GLU A 81 0.60 -2.87 -0.36
CA GLU A 81 0.89 -3.88 0.66
C GLU A 81 -0.16 -3.89 1.80
N THR A 82 -0.58 -2.71 2.27
CA THR A 82 -1.62 -2.57 3.29
C THR A 82 -2.98 -2.99 2.76
N THR A 83 -3.32 -2.69 1.51
CA THR A 83 -4.57 -3.11 0.86
C THR A 83 -4.67 -4.62 0.76
N ILE A 84 -3.58 -5.32 0.41
CA ILE A 84 -3.55 -6.79 0.42
C ILE A 84 -3.76 -7.33 1.84
N ASN A 85 -3.13 -6.72 2.86
CA ASN A 85 -3.39 -7.10 4.25
C ASN A 85 -4.86 -6.88 4.65
N MET A 86 -5.47 -5.75 4.23
CA MET A 86 -6.87 -5.47 4.47
C MET A 86 -7.78 -6.51 3.81
N GLY A 87 -7.51 -6.88 2.56
CA GLY A 87 -8.29 -7.92 1.88
C GLY A 87 -8.23 -9.27 2.58
N LEU A 88 -7.08 -9.64 3.15
CA LEU A 88 -6.93 -10.88 3.91
C LEU A 88 -7.59 -10.83 5.30
N LEU A 89 -7.81 -9.65 5.86
CA LEU A 89 -8.42 -9.44 7.18
C LEU A 89 -9.91 -9.08 7.10
N ALA A 90 -10.40 -8.58 5.95
CA ALA A 90 -11.80 -8.24 5.74
C ALA A 90 -12.70 -9.48 5.64
N LYS A 91 -12.12 -10.63 5.29
CA LYS A 91 -12.75 -11.95 5.33
C LYS A 91 -11.80 -12.94 6.00
N PRO A 92 -12.31 -13.94 6.75
CA PRO A 92 -11.49 -14.95 7.41
C PRO A 92 -10.95 -15.98 6.39
N ILE A 93 -10.10 -15.53 5.45
CA ILE A 93 -9.48 -16.37 4.41
C ILE A 93 -8.37 -17.24 5.03
N ILE A 94 -7.66 -16.70 6.02
CA ILE A 94 -6.56 -17.36 6.71
C ILE A 94 -7.02 -17.71 8.13
N PRO A 95 -6.86 -18.96 8.58
CA PRO A 95 -7.14 -19.32 9.97
C PRO A 95 -6.29 -18.52 10.95
N ASP A 96 -6.88 -18.08 12.06
CA ASP A 96 -6.22 -17.29 13.11
C ASP A 96 -5.54 -16.02 12.57
N ASP A 97 -6.09 -15.43 11.51
CA ASP A 97 -5.55 -14.25 10.82
C ASP A 97 -5.27 -13.08 11.77
N LEU A 98 -6.21 -12.77 12.65
CA LEU A 98 -6.11 -11.66 13.59
C LEU A 98 -4.97 -11.86 14.58
N GLU A 99 -4.91 -13.04 15.20
CA GLU A 99 -3.83 -13.40 16.12
C GLU A 99 -2.48 -13.34 15.40
N LYS A 100 -2.37 -13.94 14.21
CA LYS A 100 -1.14 -13.91 13.39
C LYS A 100 -0.70 -12.49 13.05
N PHE A 101 -1.63 -11.62 12.67
CA PHE A 101 -1.33 -10.23 12.32
C PHE A 101 -0.83 -9.44 13.54
N CYS A 102 -1.52 -9.55 14.68
CA CYS A 102 -1.10 -8.91 15.93
C CYS A 102 0.27 -9.40 16.40
N GLU A 103 0.51 -10.71 16.37
CA GLU A 103 1.81 -11.29 16.75
C GLU A 103 2.95 -10.77 15.85
N TYR A 104 2.70 -10.71 14.54
CA TYR A 104 3.67 -10.18 13.59
C TYR A 104 4.02 -8.71 13.87
N ASP A 105 3.04 -7.89 14.26
CA ASP A 105 3.29 -6.49 14.61
C ASP A 105 4.24 -6.38 15.82
N PHE A 106 4.05 -7.20 16.86
CA PHE A 106 5.00 -7.28 17.98
C PHE A 106 6.42 -7.64 17.52
N PHE A 107 6.57 -8.58 16.58
CA PHE A 107 7.87 -8.91 16.01
C PHE A 107 8.51 -7.74 15.25
N GLN A 108 7.72 -6.99 14.47
CA GLN A 108 8.23 -5.82 13.73
C GLN A 108 8.68 -4.70 14.67
N ILE A 109 7.89 -4.37 15.69
CA ILE A 109 8.26 -3.35 16.67
C ILE A 109 9.51 -3.78 17.45
N ASN A 110 9.56 -5.04 17.88
CA ASN A 110 10.72 -5.56 18.62
C ASN A 110 12.01 -5.53 17.77
N LYS A 111 11.93 -5.80 16.47
CA LYS A 111 13.07 -5.71 15.55
C LYS A 111 13.62 -4.28 15.50
N GLY A 112 12.76 -3.28 15.39
CA GLY A 112 13.15 -1.86 15.43
C GLY A 112 13.84 -1.49 16.74
N ASN A 113 13.22 -1.85 17.87
CA ASN A 113 13.77 -1.59 19.21
C ASN A 113 15.14 -2.26 19.41
N THR A 114 15.28 -3.51 18.96
CA THR A 114 16.54 -4.26 19.06
C THR A 114 17.63 -3.57 18.25
N HIS A 115 17.33 -3.16 17.02
CA HIS A 115 18.32 -2.50 16.17
C HIS A 115 18.80 -1.16 16.75
N ILE A 116 17.89 -0.37 17.33
CA ILE A 116 18.23 0.90 17.98
C ILE A 116 19.18 0.68 19.16
N LYS A 117 18.94 -0.36 19.97
CA LYS A 117 19.82 -0.75 21.08
C LYS A 117 21.18 -1.25 20.59
N GLU A 118 21.21 -2.10 19.57
CA GLU A 118 22.46 -2.60 18.96
C GLU A 118 23.34 -1.45 18.44
N MET A 119 22.72 -0.42 17.85
CA MET A 119 23.40 0.78 17.38
C MET A 119 23.73 1.79 18.50
N LYS A 120 23.32 1.53 19.75
CA LYS A 120 23.50 2.44 20.90
C LYS A 120 22.87 3.83 20.68
N LEU A 121 21.73 3.86 20.00
CA LEU A 121 20.99 5.07 19.64
C LEU A 121 19.79 5.35 20.56
N ASP A 122 19.55 4.49 21.54
CA ASP A 122 18.49 4.58 22.54
C ASP A 122 18.51 5.89 23.34
N LYS A 123 19.69 6.50 23.54
CA LYS A 123 19.81 7.83 24.17
C LYS A 123 19.31 9.00 23.30
N TYR A 124 19.19 8.80 21.98
CA TYR A 124 18.75 9.83 21.03
C TYR A 124 17.30 9.63 20.58
N ILE A 125 16.90 8.36 20.43
CA ILE A 125 15.54 8.00 20.08
C ILE A 125 14.82 7.74 21.38
N LYS A 126 13.96 8.67 21.80
CA LYS A 126 13.16 8.54 23.03
C LYS A 126 12.18 7.37 22.88
N ILE A 127 12.58 6.19 23.32
CA ILE A 127 11.72 5.02 23.42
C ILE A 127 11.45 4.77 24.89
N GLU A 128 10.18 4.57 25.23
CA GLU A 128 9.77 4.25 26.59
C GLU A 128 10.23 2.83 26.98
N GLU A 129 11.11 2.71 27.98
CA GLU A 129 11.74 1.43 28.36
C GLU A 129 10.72 0.37 28.83
N SER A 130 9.66 0.80 29.52
CA SER A 130 8.52 -0.02 29.93
C SER A 130 7.90 -0.73 28.72
N ARG A 131 7.61 0.03 27.67
CA ARG A 131 7.03 -0.46 26.41
C ARG A 131 7.97 -1.41 25.67
N VAL A 132 9.28 -1.12 25.65
CA VAL A 132 10.26 -2.04 25.05
C VAL A 132 10.28 -3.37 25.79
N SER A 133 10.22 -3.33 27.13
CA SER A 133 10.24 -4.53 27.97
C SER A 133 8.96 -5.37 27.78
N GLU A 134 7.80 -4.72 27.74
CA GLU A 134 6.51 -5.35 27.45
C GLU A 134 6.52 -6.07 26.10
N ILE A 135 6.94 -5.37 25.03
CA ILE A 135 6.99 -5.93 23.67
C ILE A 135 7.98 -7.10 23.60
N SER A 136 9.15 -6.96 24.24
CA SER A 136 10.15 -8.03 24.27
C SER A 136 9.60 -9.29 24.95
N GLU A 137 8.85 -9.12 26.05
CA GLU A 137 8.26 -10.23 26.78
C GLU A 137 7.13 -10.90 25.99
N LYS A 138 6.27 -10.11 25.33
CA LYS A 138 5.25 -10.63 24.41
C LYS A 138 5.88 -11.46 23.29
N VAL A 139 6.96 -10.98 22.68
CA VAL A 139 7.69 -11.74 21.63
C VAL A 139 8.23 -13.07 22.17
N LYS A 140 8.75 -13.12 23.40
CA LYS A 140 9.18 -14.40 24.02
C LYS A 140 8.00 -15.36 24.20
N GLN A 141 6.88 -14.86 24.72
CA GLN A 141 5.66 -15.66 24.93
C GLN A 141 5.15 -16.24 23.61
N ILE A 142 5.12 -15.44 22.54
CA ILE A 142 4.69 -15.88 21.20
C ILE A 142 5.61 -16.99 20.67
N LYS A 143 6.94 -16.82 20.80
CA LYS A 143 7.92 -17.85 20.37
C LYS A 143 7.72 -19.17 21.10
N GLN A 144 7.42 -19.13 22.40
CA GLN A 144 7.15 -20.30 23.22
C GLN A 144 5.83 -20.98 22.81
N LYS A 145 4.76 -20.20 22.61
CA LYS A 145 3.42 -20.72 22.26
C LYS A 145 3.41 -21.45 20.92
N ARG A 146 4.02 -20.87 19.89
CA ARG A 146 3.87 -21.33 18.49
C ARG A 146 5.05 -22.13 17.98
N ASN A 147 6.04 -22.45 18.82
CA ASN A 147 7.30 -23.08 18.38
C ASN A 147 7.94 -22.36 17.19
N TYR A 148 7.78 -21.04 17.09
CA TYR A 148 8.42 -20.23 16.05
C TYR A 148 9.93 -20.32 16.26
N LYS A 149 10.59 -21.25 15.54
CA LYS A 149 12.04 -21.35 15.53
C LYS A 149 12.69 -20.09 14.94
N ASN A 150 11.95 -19.36 14.09
CA ASN A 150 12.41 -18.16 13.39
C ASN A 150 11.39 -17.01 13.49
N ASN A 151 11.90 -15.78 13.42
CA ASN A 151 11.10 -14.56 13.24
C ASN A 151 10.28 -14.69 11.93
N PRO A 152 8.93 -14.60 11.94
CA PRO A 152 8.15 -14.73 10.72
C PRO A 152 8.54 -13.64 9.71
N GLN A 153 8.86 -14.05 8.47
CA GLN A 153 9.15 -13.09 7.39
C GLN A 153 7.90 -12.32 6.96
N SER A 154 6.72 -12.90 7.16
CA SER A 154 5.40 -12.28 6.96
C SER A 154 4.41 -12.87 7.96
N TRP A 155 3.33 -12.14 8.25
CA TRP A 155 2.28 -12.61 9.18
C TRP A 155 1.51 -13.84 8.66
N THR A 156 1.53 -14.09 7.34
CA THR A 156 0.89 -15.24 6.70
C THR A 156 1.85 -16.41 6.45
N ASN A 157 3.15 -16.28 6.78
CA ASN A 157 4.23 -17.21 6.40
C ASN A 157 4.36 -17.48 4.89
N THR A 158 3.76 -16.63 4.04
CA THR A 158 3.84 -16.69 2.58
C THR A 158 4.33 -15.35 2.02
N ASP A 159 4.87 -15.35 0.81
CA ASP A 159 5.30 -14.12 0.14
C ASP A 159 4.10 -13.25 -0.29
N LEU A 160 4.35 -12.04 -0.78
CA LEU A 160 3.29 -11.11 -1.19
C LEU A 160 2.51 -11.57 -2.44
N LEU A 161 3.16 -12.23 -3.39
CA LEU A 161 2.48 -12.74 -4.60
C LEU A 161 1.52 -13.88 -4.24
N SER A 162 1.93 -14.77 -3.33
CA SER A 162 1.05 -15.81 -2.80
C SER A 162 -0.19 -15.21 -2.10
N ARG A 163 -0.02 -14.08 -1.39
CA ARG A 163 -1.15 -13.35 -0.79
C ARG A 163 -2.07 -12.70 -1.82
N THR A 164 -1.55 -12.15 -2.92
CA THR A 164 -2.39 -11.52 -3.95
C THR A 164 -3.25 -12.55 -4.67
N LYS A 165 -2.71 -13.76 -4.93
CA LYS A 165 -3.48 -14.90 -5.47
C LYS A 165 -4.68 -15.25 -4.59
N LEU A 166 -4.48 -15.30 -3.28
CA LEU A 166 -5.57 -15.56 -2.34
C LEU A 166 -6.65 -14.47 -2.42
N ILE A 167 -6.29 -13.21 -2.64
CA ILE A 167 -7.28 -12.15 -2.84
C ILE A 167 -8.04 -12.35 -4.16
N ASP A 168 -7.32 -12.59 -5.26
CA ASP A 168 -7.91 -12.84 -6.57
C ASP A 168 -8.96 -13.98 -6.50
N GLU A 169 -8.60 -15.09 -5.87
CA GLU A 169 -9.48 -16.27 -5.68
C GLU A 169 -10.73 -16.01 -4.83
N ASN A 170 -10.67 -15.06 -3.87
CA ASN A 170 -11.73 -14.87 -2.88
C ASN A 170 -12.64 -13.64 -3.14
N TYR A 171 -12.24 -12.78 -4.07
CA TYR A 171 -12.92 -11.50 -4.29
C TYR A 171 -13.36 -11.27 -5.73
N LEU A 172 -12.88 -12.01 -6.74
CA LEU A 172 -13.09 -11.65 -8.15
C LEU A 172 -14.03 -12.59 -8.92
N ASN A 173 -14.97 -13.23 -8.23
CA ASN A 173 -15.89 -14.20 -8.83
C ASN A 173 -16.81 -13.63 -9.94
N TYR A 174 -16.93 -12.31 -10.06
CA TYR A 174 -17.73 -11.62 -11.07
C TYR A 174 -16.90 -11.11 -12.27
N ILE A 175 -15.59 -11.20 -12.18
CA ILE A 175 -14.68 -10.70 -13.22
C ILE A 175 -14.49 -11.81 -14.28
N PRO A 176 -14.48 -11.48 -15.59
CA PRO A 176 -14.21 -12.44 -16.65
C PRO A 176 -12.89 -13.22 -16.45
N GLU A 177 -12.81 -14.44 -16.99
CA GLU A 177 -11.66 -15.36 -16.83
C GLU A 177 -10.30 -14.69 -17.11
N GLN A 178 -10.24 -13.85 -18.15
CA GLN A 178 -9.05 -13.13 -18.58
C GLN A 178 -8.50 -12.15 -17.53
N ASN A 179 -9.30 -11.81 -16.52
CA ASN A 179 -9.01 -10.81 -15.50
C ASN A 179 -8.98 -11.40 -14.09
N LYS A 180 -8.93 -12.74 -13.96
CA LYS A 180 -8.80 -13.45 -12.67
C LYS A 180 -7.49 -13.21 -11.93
N HIS A 181 -6.50 -12.60 -12.59
CA HIS A 181 -5.17 -12.31 -12.02
C HIS A 181 -5.00 -10.81 -11.69
N PHE A 182 -6.08 -10.12 -11.35
CA PHE A 182 -6.11 -8.65 -11.23
C PHE A 182 -5.11 -8.12 -10.18
N TYR A 183 -5.13 -8.67 -8.96
CA TYR A 183 -4.20 -8.25 -7.90
C TYR A 183 -2.78 -8.76 -8.15
N GLU A 184 -2.60 -9.89 -8.82
CA GLU A 184 -1.29 -10.34 -9.32
C GLU A 184 -0.70 -9.38 -10.37
N LEU A 185 -1.52 -8.83 -11.27
CA LEU A 185 -1.09 -7.80 -12.22
C LEU A 185 -0.69 -6.52 -11.48
N LEU A 186 -1.49 -6.06 -10.50
CA LEU A 186 -1.13 -4.92 -9.66
C LEU A 186 0.18 -5.15 -8.90
N TYR A 187 0.44 -6.37 -8.40
CA TYR A 187 1.73 -6.72 -7.79
C TYR A 187 2.91 -6.48 -8.75
N CYS A 188 2.76 -6.87 -10.01
CA CYS A 188 3.80 -6.66 -11.02
C CYS A 188 3.98 -5.16 -11.33
N GLN A 189 2.88 -4.45 -11.50
CA GLN A 189 2.87 -3.06 -11.96
C GLN A 189 3.22 -2.03 -10.88
N LEU A 190 2.91 -2.31 -9.61
CA LEU A 190 3.24 -1.44 -8.49
C LEU A 190 4.45 -1.95 -7.72
N TYR A 191 4.33 -3.12 -7.11
CA TYR A 191 5.33 -3.59 -6.16
C TYR A 191 6.67 -3.92 -6.84
N ARG A 192 6.66 -4.69 -7.93
CA ARG A 192 7.89 -5.01 -8.66
C ARG A 192 8.44 -3.83 -9.44
N ALA A 193 7.57 -3.05 -10.09
CA ALA A 193 8.03 -1.90 -10.86
C ALA A 193 8.69 -0.83 -9.97
N SER A 194 8.10 -0.54 -8.81
CA SER A 194 8.61 0.44 -7.83
C SER A 194 9.88 -0.01 -7.11
N SER A 195 10.12 -1.32 -6.94
CA SER A 195 11.26 -1.83 -6.18
C SER A 195 12.61 -1.28 -6.68
N GLN A 196 12.81 -1.21 -7.99
CA GLN A 196 14.06 -0.66 -8.55
C GLN A 196 14.24 0.83 -8.28
N VAL A 197 13.13 1.59 -8.27
CA VAL A 197 13.10 3.02 -7.95
C VAL A 197 13.45 3.23 -6.47
N LEU A 198 12.81 2.46 -5.58
CA LEU A 198 12.99 2.59 -4.13
C LEU A 198 14.38 2.15 -3.65
N HIS A 199 15.00 1.18 -4.31
CA HIS A 199 16.37 0.77 -4.01
C HIS A 199 17.44 1.64 -4.69
N ALA A 200 17.05 2.79 -5.29
CA ALA A 200 17.95 3.73 -5.94
C ALA A 200 18.90 3.08 -6.96
N THR A 201 18.43 2.06 -7.67
CA THR A 201 19.24 1.35 -8.67
C THR A 201 19.34 2.16 -9.96
N PRO A 202 20.41 2.01 -10.78
CA PRO A 202 20.47 2.64 -12.10
C PRO A 202 19.26 2.30 -12.99
N ALA A 203 18.76 1.07 -12.91
CA ALA A 203 17.55 0.66 -13.61
C ALA A 203 16.30 1.43 -13.14
N GLY A 204 16.19 1.69 -11.83
CA GLY A 204 15.14 2.53 -11.26
C GLY A 204 15.26 3.99 -11.70
N PHE A 205 16.48 4.52 -11.76
CA PHE A 205 16.73 5.87 -12.27
C PHE A 205 16.28 6.01 -13.73
N LEU A 206 16.64 5.06 -14.59
CA LEU A 206 16.25 5.06 -16.01
C LEU A 206 14.75 4.86 -16.24
N LYS A 207 14.02 4.30 -15.26
CA LYS A 207 12.55 4.27 -15.28
C LYS A 207 11.91 5.62 -14.98
N MET A 208 12.62 6.50 -14.27
CA MET A 208 12.11 7.82 -13.90
C MET A 208 12.60 8.91 -14.85
N TYR A 209 13.80 8.74 -15.43
CA TYR A 209 14.48 9.78 -16.19
C TYR A 209 15.06 9.26 -17.49
N GLU A 210 14.87 10.06 -18.54
CA GLU A 210 15.53 9.94 -19.83
C GLU A 210 16.66 10.98 -19.94
N PHE A 211 17.77 10.55 -20.53
CA PHE A 211 18.89 11.42 -20.85
C PHE A 211 18.66 12.03 -22.25
N ASN A 212 18.42 13.33 -22.30
CA ASN A 212 18.33 14.06 -23.56
C ASN A 212 19.66 14.76 -23.86
N PRO A 213 20.39 14.36 -24.92
CA PRO A 213 21.64 15.01 -25.28
C PRO A 213 21.37 16.42 -25.81
N GLU A 214 22.01 17.42 -25.21
CA GLU A 214 22.11 18.78 -25.71
C GLU A 214 23.52 19.01 -26.27
N LEU A 215 23.59 19.23 -27.58
CA LEU A 215 24.82 19.67 -28.25
C LEU A 215 25.05 21.14 -27.95
N LYS A 216 26.09 21.45 -27.17
CA LYS A 216 26.58 22.82 -27.01
C LYS A 216 27.68 23.13 -28.02
N LYS A 217 27.84 24.41 -28.33
CA LYS A 217 28.80 24.96 -29.33
C LYS A 217 30.26 24.50 -29.15
N ASN A 218 30.64 23.94 -28.01
CA ASN A 218 32.02 23.56 -27.68
C ASN A 218 32.29 22.05 -27.83
N SER A 219 31.47 21.31 -28.58
CA SER A 219 31.63 19.86 -28.84
C SER A 219 31.56 18.96 -27.60
N VAL A 220 31.08 19.48 -26.46
CA VAL A 220 30.79 18.71 -25.25
C VAL A 220 29.28 18.44 -25.20
N THR A 221 28.91 17.16 -25.34
CA THR A 221 27.53 16.71 -25.14
C THR A 221 27.16 16.88 -23.67
N HIS A 222 26.18 17.74 -23.41
CA HIS A 222 25.56 17.82 -22.09
C HIS A 222 24.32 16.94 -22.12
N TYR A 223 23.91 16.39 -20.97
CA TYR A 223 22.66 15.66 -20.88
C TYR A 223 21.71 16.40 -19.97
N LYS A 224 20.52 16.70 -20.48
CA LYS A 224 19.41 17.18 -19.68
C LYS A 224 18.54 15.99 -19.30
N LEU A 225 18.22 15.87 -18.02
CA LEU A 225 17.28 14.85 -17.55
C LEU A 225 15.86 15.31 -17.85
N LYS A 226 15.07 14.48 -18.53
CA LYS A 226 13.61 14.63 -18.63
C LYS A 226 12.95 13.51 -17.84
N LEU A 227 11.85 13.78 -17.15
CA LEU A 227 11.04 12.75 -16.52
C LEU A 227 10.42 11.83 -17.60
N VAL A 228 10.30 10.54 -17.31
CA VAL A 228 9.55 9.59 -18.13
C VAL A 228 8.09 9.61 -17.70
N ASP A 229 7.27 10.41 -18.38
CA ASP A 229 5.90 10.71 -17.97
C ASP A 229 5.01 9.45 -17.91
N GLY A 230 5.23 8.49 -18.83
CA GLY A 230 4.42 7.28 -18.95
C GLY A 230 4.50 6.31 -17.76
N ILE A 231 5.52 6.42 -16.90
CA ILE A 231 5.71 5.54 -15.73
C ILE A 231 5.13 6.17 -14.47
N MET A 232 5.22 7.50 -14.33
CA MET A 232 4.61 8.25 -13.23
C MET A 232 3.07 8.17 -13.30
N MET A 233 2.50 8.38 -14.49
CA MET A 233 1.05 8.29 -14.71
C MET A 233 0.52 6.88 -14.40
N LYS A 234 1.22 5.83 -14.86
CA LYS A 234 0.85 4.44 -14.53
C LYS A 234 0.94 4.14 -13.04
N ALA A 235 1.95 4.64 -12.35
CA ALA A 235 2.06 4.44 -10.90
C ALA A 235 0.90 5.11 -10.13
N ALA A 236 0.50 6.31 -10.55
CA ALA A 236 -0.65 7.01 -9.99
C ALA A 236 -1.95 6.22 -10.25
N GLU A 237 -2.17 5.78 -11.49
CA GLU A 237 -3.34 4.98 -11.90
C GLU A 237 -3.47 3.69 -11.09
N TYR A 238 -2.41 2.89 -10.99
CA TYR A 238 -2.47 1.65 -10.19
C TYR A 238 -2.64 1.92 -8.69
N THR A 239 -2.20 3.09 -8.21
CA THR A 239 -2.43 3.50 -6.83
C THR A 239 -3.87 3.88 -6.56
N ILE A 240 -4.53 4.54 -7.51
CA ILE A 240 -5.97 4.79 -7.47
C ILE A 240 -6.71 3.47 -7.28
N ILE A 241 -6.36 2.44 -8.06
CA ILE A 241 -6.98 1.11 -7.95
C ILE A 241 -6.71 0.43 -6.61
N SER A 242 -5.47 0.53 -6.13
CA SER A 242 -5.11 -0.04 -4.83
C SER A 242 -5.90 0.65 -3.72
N PHE A 243 -6.08 1.96 -3.80
CA PHE A 243 -6.90 2.71 -2.85
C PHE A 243 -8.40 2.39 -2.97
N LEU A 244 -8.93 2.26 -4.19
CA LEU A 244 -10.29 1.78 -4.44
C LEU A 244 -10.51 0.38 -3.84
N SER A 245 -9.52 -0.49 -3.93
CA SER A 245 -9.56 -1.82 -3.29
C SER A 245 -9.54 -1.74 -1.77
N SER A 246 -8.82 -0.78 -1.17
CA SER A 246 -8.88 -0.49 0.27
C SER A 246 -10.28 -0.06 0.71
N ILE A 247 -10.93 0.84 -0.05
CA ILE A 247 -12.34 1.25 0.18
C ILE A 247 -13.25 0.04 0.09
N ARG A 248 -13.09 -0.77 -0.97
CA ARG A 248 -13.86 -1.99 -1.20
C ARG A 248 -13.75 -2.97 -0.03
N PHE A 249 -12.55 -3.33 0.40
CA PHE A 249 -12.36 -4.32 1.48
C PHE A 249 -12.89 -3.81 2.81
N PHE A 250 -12.69 -2.53 3.12
CA PHE A 250 -13.27 -1.95 4.32
C PHE A 250 -14.80 -1.92 4.27
N GLY A 251 -15.38 -1.59 3.11
CA GLY A 251 -16.81 -1.63 2.88
C GLY A 251 -17.41 -3.04 2.99
N ILE A 252 -16.75 -4.06 2.43
CA ILE A 252 -17.16 -5.46 2.59
C ILE A 252 -17.22 -5.83 4.07
N TYR A 253 -16.18 -5.49 4.83
CA TYR A 253 -16.14 -5.79 6.26
C TYR A 253 -17.26 -5.09 7.04
N LEU A 254 -17.58 -3.84 6.68
CA LEU A 254 -18.66 -3.06 7.28
C LEU A 254 -20.05 -3.32 6.68
N ASN A 255 -20.19 -4.29 5.78
CA ASN A 255 -21.42 -4.58 5.03
C ASN A 255 -22.00 -3.35 4.28
N LYS A 256 -21.13 -2.54 3.67
CA LYS A 256 -21.47 -1.39 2.81
C LYS A 256 -21.39 -1.80 1.34
N THR A 257 -22.51 -2.22 0.75
CA THR A 257 -22.56 -2.71 -0.64
C THR A 257 -22.17 -1.64 -1.65
N GLU A 258 -22.40 -0.37 -1.31
CA GLU A 258 -22.04 0.79 -2.14
C GLU A 258 -20.53 0.86 -2.43
N ALA A 259 -19.68 0.32 -1.53
CA ALA A 259 -18.23 0.27 -1.76
C ALA A 259 -17.86 -0.69 -2.91
N GLU A 260 -18.52 -1.85 -2.98
CA GLU A 260 -18.29 -2.85 -4.03
C GLU A 260 -18.82 -2.35 -5.37
N GLU A 261 -19.99 -1.70 -5.37
CA GLU A 261 -20.58 -1.10 -6.57
C GLU A 261 -19.68 0.00 -7.14
N TYR A 262 -19.22 0.92 -6.28
CA TYR A 262 -18.32 1.99 -6.69
C TYR A 262 -16.98 1.45 -7.20
N PHE A 263 -16.42 0.42 -6.56
CA PHE A 263 -15.23 -0.27 -7.05
C PHE A 263 -15.44 -0.83 -8.46
N LYS A 264 -16.54 -1.57 -8.68
CA LYS A 264 -16.86 -2.15 -10.00
C LYS A 264 -17.02 -1.09 -11.07
N GLU A 265 -17.78 -0.04 -10.80
CA GLU A 265 -17.98 1.10 -11.70
C GLU A 265 -16.63 1.69 -12.12
N LYS A 266 -15.77 2.02 -11.14
CA LYS A 266 -14.47 2.64 -11.41
C LYS A 266 -13.51 1.74 -12.15
N ILE A 267 -13.45 0.45 -11.81
CA ILE A 267 -12.56 -0.48 -12.52
C ILE A 267 -13.05 -0.72 -13.95
N LEU A 268 -14.36 -0.84 -14.19
CA LEU A 268 -14.92 -0.98 -15.55
C LEU A 268 -14.60 0.23 -16.43
N GLU A 269 -14.71 1.45 -15.87
CA GLU A 269 -14.36 2.69 -16.56
C GLU A 269 -12.87 2.75 -16.97
N HIS A 270 -11.97 2.23 -16.13
CA HIS A 270 -10.52 2.36 -16.34
C HIS A 270 -9.89 1.20 -17.11
N TYR A 271 -10.45 -0.01 -17.02
CA TYR A 271 -9.78 -1.22 -17.49
C TYR A 271 -10.45 -1.91 -18.68
N ASN A 272 -11.58 -1.39 -19.20
CA ASN A 272 -12.36 -2.06 -20.25
C ASN A 272 -12.57 -3.56 -19.94
N LEU A 273 -12.91 -3.89 -18.68
CA LEU A 273 -13.23 -5.26 -18.28
C LEU A 273 -14.60 -5.70 -18.82
#